data_AF-A0A0F9XDN1-F1
#
_entry.id   AF-A0A0F9XDN1-F1
#
_cell.length_a   1.000
_cell.length_b   1.000
_cell.length_c   1.000
_cell.angle_alpha   90.00
_cell.angle_beta   90.00
_cell.angle_gamma   90.00
#
_symmetry.space_group_name_H-M   'P 1'
#
loop_
_entity.id
_entity.type
_entity.pdbx_description
1 polymer ?
#
loop_
_entity_poly.entity_id
_entity_poly.type
_entity_poly.pdbx_seq_one_letter_code
_entity_poly.pdbx_strand_id
1 'polypeptide(L)'
;MPSPEDLSFLAGFDRIVKEIAREIGEIVDVFIFLPPHLASIYGEDLYRAGFFIIVCPKVRDKAGEQIDTTDETLIRFGQRAIDELNITHLCLGSGDKDFGPLVRRATRKGLKIIIATASQQSLATELITLADRIFFYSPTE
;
A
#
# COMPACT_ATOMS: atom_id res chain seq x y z
N MET A 1 -20.97 -7.74 -13.40
CA MET A 1 -20.04 -6.93 -14.23
C MET A 1 -19.52 -5.81 -13.34
N PRO A 2 -18.22 -5.54 -13.34
CA PRO A 2 -17.66 -4.42 -12.57
C PRO A 2 -18.29 -3.10 -13.04
N SER A 3 -18.46 -2.15 -12.11
CA SER A 3 -18.89 -0.80 -12.48
C SER A 3 -17.78 -0.07 -13.24
N PRO A 4 -18.09 0.98 -14.01
CA PRO A 4 -17.06 1.84 -14.62
C PRO A 4 -16.06 2.40 -13.59
N GLU A 5 -16.51 2.65 -12.36
CA GLU A 5 -15.70 3.14 -11.26
C GLU A 5 -14.69 2.07 -10.80
N ASP A 6 -15.11 0.80 -10.72
CA ASP A 6 -14.23 -0.32 -10.37
C ASP A 6 -13.15 -0.55 -11.44
N LEU A 7 -13.51 -0.43 -12.72
CA LEU A 7 -12.55 -0.49 -13.83
C LEU A 7 -11.54 0.67 -13.78
N SER A 8 -11.99 1.87 -13.42
CA SER A 8 -11.13 3.05 -13.26
C SER A 8 -10.15 2.88 -12.08
N PHE A 9 -10.63 2.33 -10.96
CA PHE A 9 -9.82 2.07 -9.77
C PHE A 9 -8.67 1.09 -10.05
N LEU A 10 -8.95 -0.05 -10.68
CA LEU A 10 -7.93 -1.05 -11.02
C LEU A 10 -6.95 -0.55 -12.08
N ALA A 11 -7.44 0.21 -13.06
CA ALA A 11 -6.58 0.85 -14.06
C ALA A 11 -5.60 1.84 -13.40
N GLY A 12 -6.05 2.56 -12.36
CA GLY A 12 -5.20 3.43 -11.55
C GLY A 12 -4.06 2.68 -10.87
N PHE A 13 -4.34 1.52 -10.27
CA PHE A 13 -3.31 0.66 -9.65
C PHE A 13 -2.31 0.10 -10.66
N ASP A 14 -2.80 -0.45 -11.77
CA ASP A 14 -1.92 -0.98 -12.82
C ASP A 14 -1.01 0.11 -13.39
N ARG A 15 -1.55 1.32 -13.61
CA ARG A 15 -0.77 2.49 -14.04
C ARG A 15 0.33 2.84 -13.05
N ILE A 16 0.02 2.99 -11.75
CA ILE A 16 1.03 3.40 -10.76
C ILE A 16 2.09 2.32 -10.54
N VAL A 17 1.71 1.04 -10.54
CA VAL A 17 2.67 -0.07 -10.44
C VAL A 17 3.62 -0.06 -11.64
N LYS A 18 3.10 0.16 -12.86
CA LYS A 18 3.94 0.28 -14.07
C LYS A 18 4.83 1.51 -14.06
N GLU A 19 4.34 2.66 -13.56
CA GLU A 19 5.15 3.87 -13.44
C GLU A 19 6.30 3.68 -12.43
N ILE A 20 6.01 3.08 -11.28
CA ILE A 20 7.03 2.73 -10.28
C ILE A 20 8.05 1.74 -10.88
N ALA A 21 7.59 0.69 -11.56
CA ALA A 21 8.47 -0.30 -12.19
C ALA A 21 9.41 0.32 -13.24
N ARG A 22 8.97 1.36 -13.96
CA ARG A 22 9.85 2.09 -14.90
C ARG A 22 10.98 2.85 -14.20
N GLU A 23 10.74 3.33 -12.97
CA GLU A 23 11.75 4.06 -12.18
C GLU A 23 12.72 3.10 -11.49
N ILE A 24 12.23 2.01 -10.89
CA ILE A 24 13.04 1.13 -10.02
C ILE A 24 13.41 -0.22 -10.63
N GLY A 25 12.84 -0.56 -11.78
CA GLY A 25 12.99 -1.85 -12.43
C GLY A 25 11.97 -2.88 -11.97
N GLU A 26 12.41 -4.12 -11.82
CA GLU A 26 11.55 -5.25 -11.47
C GLU A 26 10.91 -5.07 -10.09
N ILE A 27 9.58 -5.20 -10.02
CA ILE A 27 8.83 -5.25 -8.76
C ILE A 27 8.73 -6.73 -8.37
N VAL A 28 9.29 -7.06 -7.21
CA VAL A 28 9.32 -8.44 -6.71
C VAL A 28 7.91 -8.94 -6.39
N ASP A 29 7.17 -8.18 -5.58
CA ASP A 29 5.81 -8.51 -5.16
C ASP A 29 5.03 -7.22 -4.87
N VAL A 30 3.70 -7.27 -5.05
CA VAL A 30 2.78 -6.20 -4.66
C VAL A 30 1.72 -6.77 -3.73
N PHE A 31 1.64 -6.22 -2.51
CA PHE A 31 0.68 -6.66 -1.50
C PHE A 31 -0.41 -5.62 -1.30
N ILE A 32 -1.67 -6.08 -1.22
CA ILE A 32 -2.82 -5.23 -0.89
C ILE A 32 -3.47 -5.70 0.40
N PHE A 33 -3.67 -4.77 1.33
CA PHE A 33 -4.20 -5.02 2.68
C PHE A 33 -5.62 -4.46 2.75
N LEU A 34 -6.59 -5.32 3.03
CA LEU A 34 -7.99 -4.90 3.05
C LEU A 34 -8.88 -5.82 3.89
N PRO A 35 -10.03 -5.32 4.38
CA PRO A 35 -10.96 -6.12 5.16
C PRO A 35 -11.65 -7.23 4.34
N PRO A 36 -12.15 -8.30 4.98
CA PRO A 36 -12.71 -9.47 4.29
C PRO A 36 -13.82 -9.17 3.29
N HIS A 37 -14.68 -8.20 3.58
CA HIS A 37 -15.80 -7.86 2.69
C HIS A 37 -15.31 -7.23 1.37
N LEU A 38 -14.27 -6.38 1.41
CA LEU A 38 -13.65 -5.86 0.19
C LEU A 38 -12.90 -6.95 -0.57
N ALA A 39 -12.32 -7.93 0.13
CA ALA A 39 -11.63 -9.05 -0.52
C ALA A 39 -12.61 -9.95 -1.26
N SER A 40 -13.81 -10.12 -0.71
CA SER A 40 -14.89 -10.84 -1.37
C SER A 40 -15.43 -10.10 -2.61
N ILE A 41 -15.36 -8.77 -2.65
CA ILE A 41 -15.86 -7.96 -3.76
C ILE A 41 -14.81 -7.85 -4.87
N TYR A 42 -13.57 -7.51 -4.52
CA TYR A 42 -12.51 -7.14 -5.45
C TYR A 42 -11.42 -8.22 -5.65
N GLY A 43 -11.50 -9.33 -4.92
CA GLY A 43 -10.39 -10.28 -4.83
C GLY A 43 -10.01 -10.93 -6.15
N GLU A 44 -10.97 -11.26 -7.01
CA GLU A 44 -10.68 -11.84 -8.33
C GLU A 44 -9.92 -10.85 -9.23
N ASP A 45 -10.34 -9.59 -9.24
CA ASP A 45 -9.73 -8.57 -10.09
C ASP A 45 -8.34 -8.16 -9.56
N LEU A 46 -8.19 -8.02 -8.25
CA LEU A 46 -6.89 -7.77 -7.61
C LEU A 46 -5.91 -8.92 -7.87
N TYR A 47 -6.37 -10.17 -7.79
CA TYR A 47 -5.53 -11.32 -8.09
C TYR A 47 -5.10 -11.34 -9.57
N ARG A 48 -6.02 -11.05 -10.50
CA ARG A 48 -5.70 -10.94 -11.94
C ARG A 48 -4.73 -9.81 -12.25
N ALA A 49 -4.77 -8.73 -11.48
CA ALA A 49 -3.83 -7.63 -11.57
C ALA A 49 -2.47 -7.93 -10.90
N GLY A 50 -2.27 -9.13 -10.35
CA GLY A 50 -1.00 -9.59 -9.79
C GLY A 50 -0.77 -9.23 -8.33
N PHE A 51 -1.80 -8.79 -7.60
CA PHE A 51 -1.68 -8.46 -6.18
C PHE A 51 -1.78 -9.70 -5.30
N PHE A 52 -0.91 -9.77 -4.28
CA PHE A 52 -1.09 -10.67 -3.14
C PHE A 52 -2.04 -10.03 -2.13
N ILE A 53 -3.17 -10.68 -1.90
CA ILE A 53 -4.22 -10.16 -1.02
C ILE A 53 -3.95 -10.59 0.42
N ILE A 54 -3.78 -9.61 1.31
CA ILE A 54 -3.69 -9.81 2.75
C ILE A 54 -5.00 -9.35 3.40
N VAL A 55 -5.79 -10.33 3.83
CA VAL A 55 -7.08 -10.06 4.49
C VAL A 55 -6.85 -9.59 5.92
N CYS A 56 -7.42 -8.43 6.27
CA CYS A 56 -7.29 -7.76 7.56
C CYS A 56 -8.63 -7.78 8.31
N PRO A 57 -8.98 -8.85 9.04
CA PRO A 57 -10.24 -8.91 9.77
C PRO A 57 -10.25 -7.91 10.93
N LYS A 58 -11.41 -7.28 11.16
CA LYS A 58 -11.63 -6.49 12.37
C LYS A 58 -11.59 -7.40 13.60
N VAL A 59 -10.92 -6.97 14.65
CA VAL A 59 -10.85 -7.69 15.92
C VAL A 59 -11.67 -6.97 16.98
N ARG A 60 -12.14 -7.71 17.99
CA ARG A 60 -12.78 -7.09 19.15
C ARG A 60 -11.74 -6.82 20.23
N ASP A 61 -11.77 -5.63 20.78
CA ASP A 61 -10.97 -5.28 21.93
C ASP A 61 -11.57 -5.84 23.24
N LYS A 62 -10.94 -5.53 24.38
CA LYS A 62 -11.42 -5.98 25.70
C LYS A 62 -12.77 -5.34 26.10
N ALA A 63 -13.13 -4.20 25.51
CA ALA A 63 -14.41 -3.53 25.72
C ALA A 63 -15.50 -4.03 24.74
N GLY A 64 -15.12 -4.85 23.75
CA GLY A 64 -16.02 -5.39 22.73
C GLY A 64 -16.13 -4.52 21.47
N GLU A 65 -15.37 -3.44 21.35
CA GLU A 65 -15.33 -2.54 20.20
C GLU A 65 -14.57 -3.17 19.03
N GLN A 66 -15.01 -2.90 17.80
CA GLN A 66 -14.33 -3.38 16.59
C GLN A 66 -13.16 -2.47 16.22
N ILE A 67 -11.97 -3.04 16.19
CA ILE A 67 -10.74 -2.36 15.79
C ILE A 67 -10.36 -2.77 14.36
N ASP A 68 -10.05 -1.78 13.53
CA ASP A 68 -9.45 -2.01 12.22
C ASP A 68 -8.00 -2.45 12.38
N THR A 69 -7.61 -3.52 11.69
CA THR A 69 -6.28 -4.13 11.79
C THR A 69 -5.43 -3.89 10.56
N THR A 70 -5.93 -3.15 9.57
CA THR A 70 -5.26 -2.97 8.27
C THR A 70 -3.90 -2.33 8.44
N ASP A 71 -3.83 -1.19 9.14
CA ASP A 71 -2.58 -0.45 9.32
C ASP A 71 -1.57 -1.23 10.17
N GLU A 72 -2.02 -1.83 11.28
CA GLU A 72 -1.18 -2.66 12.14
C GLU A 72 -0.61 -3.86 11.36
N THR A 73 -1.46 -4.53 10.58
CA THR A 73 -1.05 -5.69 9.78
C THR A 73 -0.04 -5.29 8.71
N LEU A 74 -0.28 -4.19 8.01
CA LEU A 74 0.63 -3.65 6.99
C LEU A 74 1.97 -3.27 7.62
N ILE A 75 1.97 -2.55 8.74
CA ILE A 75 3.19 -2.12 9.42
C ILE A 75 3.98 -3.35 9.87
N ARG A 76 3.33 -4.32 10.51
CA ARG A 76 4.01 -5.54 10.99
C ARG A 76 4.58 -6.36 9.83
N PHE A 77 3.80 -6.53 8.76
CA PHE A 77 4.24 -7.22 7.55
C PHE A 77 5.42 -6.51 6.90
N GLY A 78 5.29 -5.21 6.65
CA GLY A 78 6.33 -4.41 6.00
C GLY A 78 7.63 -4.38 6.80
N GLN A 79 7.56 -4.28 8.12
CA GLN A 79 8.75 -4.34 8.97
C GLN A 79 9.48 -5.68 8.84
N ARG A 80 8.75 -6.78 8.81
CA ARG A 80 9.30 -8.12 8.60
C ARG A 80 9.89 -8.27 7.20
N ALA A 81 9.18 -7.80 6.18
CA ALA A 81 9.65 -7.82 4.79
C ALA A 81 10.96 -7.03 4.61
N ILE A 82 11.09 -5.87 5.25
CA ILE A 82 12.33 -5.08 5.25
C ILE A 82 13.51 -5.85 5.87
N ASP A 83 13.26 -6.72 6.84
CA ASP A 83 14.32 -7.47 7.51
C ASP A 83 14.68 -8.77 6.79
N GLU A 84 13.70 -9.43 6.17
CA GLU A 84 13.83 -10.78 5.60
C GLU A 84 14.07 -10.77 4.09
N LEU A 85 13.63 -9.73 3.37
CA LEU A 85 13.78 -9.65 1.91
C LEU A 85 14.98 -8.81 1.51
N ASN A 86 15.66 -9.23 0.44
CA ASN A 86 16.73 -8.46 -0.19
C ASN A 86 16.17 -7.43 -1.16
N ILE A 87 15.47 -6.43 -0.64
CA ILE A 87 14.88 -5.33 -1.41
C ILE A 87 15.77 -4.09 -1.35
N THR A 88 15.62 -3.21 -2.34
CA THR A 88 16.31 -1.91 -2.41
C THR A 88 15.35 -0.74 -2.18
N HIS A 89 14.06 -0.96 -2.39
CA HIS A 89 13.01 0.04 -2.29
C HIS A 89 11.85 -0.46 -1.42
N LEU A 90 11.25 0.45 -0.67
CA LEU A 90 9.92 0.30 -0.10
C LEU A 90 8.96 1.20 -0.89
N CYS A 91 7.94 0.60 -1.51
CA CYS A 91 6.84 1.32 -2.15
C CYS A 91 5.59 1.22 -1.26
N LEU A 92 5.13 2.35 -0.73
CA LEU A 92 3.96 2.42 0.15
C LEU A 92 2.81 3.13 -0.57
N GLY A 93 1.71 2.40 -0.80
CA GLY A 93 0.45 2.92 -1.34
C GLY A 93 -0.43 3.61 -0.30
N SER A 94 0.12 4.54 0.48
CA SER A 94 -0.64 5.32 1.46
C SER A 94 0.07 6.63 1.81
N GLY A 95 -0.73 7.67 2.08
CA GLY A 95 -0.27 8.96 2.60
C GLY A 95 -0.40 9.12 4.12
N ASP A 96 -0.91 8.12 4.83
CA ASP A 96 -1.21 8.25 6.27
C ASP A 96 0.05 8.38 7.15
N LYS A 97 0.01 9.30 8.11
CA LYS A 97 1.09 9.52 9.08
C LYS A 97 1.39 8.29 9.93
N ASP A 98 0.41 7.40 10.12
CA ASP A 98 0.55 6.22 10.97
C ASP A 98 1.56 5.21 10.42
N PHE A 99 1.93 5.32 9.13
CA PHE A 99 2.99 4.55 8.50
C PHE A 99 4.41 5.09 8.74
N GLY A 100 4.56 6.24 9.42
CA GLY A 100 5.86 6.82 9.77
C GLY A 100 6.86 5.83 10.39
N PRO A 101 6.47 4.96 11.36
CA PRO A 101 7.36 3.94 11.91
C PRO A 101 7.92 2.97 10.88
N LEU A 102 7.11 2.56 9.90
CA LEU A 102 7.51 1.65 8.82
C LEU A 102 8.54 2.34 7.91
N VAL A 103 8.23 3.56 7.46
CA VAL A 103 9.12 4.32 6.57
C VAL A 103 10.45 4.64 7.26
N ARG A 104 10.43 5.09 8.52
CA ARG A 104 11.66 5.32 9.32
C ARG A 104 12.49 4.05 9.51
N ARG A 105 11.88 2.86 9.53
CA ARG A 105 12.62 1.59 9.59
C ARG A 105 13.32 1.32 8.25
N ALA A 106 12.59 1.47 7.15
CA ALA A 106 13.14 1.30 5.80
C ALA A 106 14.32 2.25 5.53
N THR A 107 14.17 3.54 5.86
CA THR A 107 15.25 4.53 5.73
C THR A 107 16.49 4.15 6.53
N ARG A 108 16.34 3.67 7.79
CA ARG A 108 17.47 3.21 8.62
C ARG A 108 18.18 1.98 8.05
N LYS A 109 17.49 1.15 7.27
CA LYS A 109 18.06 0.02 6.53
C LYS A 109 18.72 0.44 5.22
N GLY A 110 18.66 1.72 4.85
CA GLY A 110 19.21 2.25 3.61
C GLY A 110 18.33 2.01 2.39
N LEU A 111 17.05 1.65 2.59
CA LEU A 111 16.09 1.49 1.50
C LEU A 111 15.66 2.85 0.97
N LYS A 112 15.41 2.90 -0.34
CA LYS A 112 14.76 4.02 -1.01
C LYS A 112 13.25 3.98 -0.79
N ILE A 113 12.65 5.13 -0.55
CA ILE A 113 11.24 5.25 -0.19
C ILE A 113 10.45 5.85 -1.35
N ILE A 114 9.44 5.12 -1.80
CA ILE A 114 8.46 5.60 -2.77
C ILE A 114 7.09 5.62 -2.10
N ILE A 115 6.41 6.77 -2.16
CA ILE A 115 5.05 6.92 -1.67
C ILE A 115 4.10 7.08 -2.85
N ALA A 116 3.05 6.26 -2.91
CA ALA A 116 1.95 6.37 -3.85
C ALA A 116 0.69 6.80 -3.08
N THR A 117 0.08 7.93 -3.47
CA THR A 117 -1.09 8.49 -2.75
C THR A 117 -2.09 9.13 -3.72
N ALA A 118 -3.35 9.23 -3.32
CA ALA A 118 -4.40 9.80 -4.16
C ALA A 118 -4.28 11.32 -4.31
N SER A 119 -3.76 12.02 -3.30
CA SER A 119 -3.65 13.47 -3.32
C SER A 119 -2.55 13.99 -2.39
N GLN A 120 -2.11 15.22 -2.63
CA GLN A 120 -1.19 15.93 -1.73
C GLN A 120 -1.84 16.26 -0.38
N GLN A 121 -3.16 16.46 -0.33
CA GLN A 121 -3.85 16.76 0.94
C GLN A 121 -3.90 15.55 1.86
N SER A 122 -3.93 14.35 1.30
CA SER A 122 -3.93 13.08 2.05
C SER A 122 -2.52 12.63 2.48
N LEU A 123 -1.47 13.38 2.08
CA LEU A 123 -0.09 13.01 2.35
C LEU A 123 0.45 13.71 3.59
N ALA A 124 0.80 12.92 4.61
CA ALA A 124 1.41 13.42 5.83
C ALA A 124 2.77 14.06 5.57
N THR A 125 3.01 15.24 6.15
CA THR A 125 4.26 16.02 5.99
C THR A 125 5.51 15.21 6.34
N GLU A 126 5.43 14.35 7.35
CA GLU A 126 6.56 13.48 7.72
C GLU A 126 6.91 12.47 6.62
N LEU A 127 5.92 11.95 5.89
CA LEU A 127 6.21 11.04 4.78
C LEU A 127 6.86 11.77 3.61
N ILE A 128 6.52 13.05 3.38
CA ILE A 128 7.14 13.88 2.34
C ILE A 128 8.64 14.02 2.59
N THR A 129 9.05 14.25 3.84
CA THR A 129 10.47 14.45 4.16
C THR A 129 11.29 13.18 4.09
N LEU A 130 10.64 12.01 4.18
CA LEU A 130 11.28 10.70 4.13
C LEU A 130 11.24 10.04 2.75
N ALA A 131 10.35 10.51 1.86
CA ALA A 131 10.19 9.95 0.52
C ALA A 131 11.32 10.39 -0.42
N ASP A 132 11.92 9.44 -1.13
CA ASP A 132 12.80 9.73 -2.27
C ASP A 132 11.98 10.10 -3.51
N ARG A 133 10.79 9.50 -3.67
CA ARG A 133 9.83 9.78 -4.74
C ARG A 133 8.39 9.72 -4.25
N ILE A 134 7.52 10.52 -4.86
CA ILE A 134 6.08 10.52 -4.60
C ILE A 134 5.34 10.44 -5.94
N PHE A 135 4.43 9.47 -6.04
CA PHE A 135 3.51 9.33 -7.16
C PHE A 135 2.09 9.67 -6.70
N PHE A 136 1.40 10.48 -7.50
CA PHE A 136 0.00 10.79 -7.30
C PHE A 136 -0.84 10.01 -8.30
N TYR A 137 -1.85 9.27 -7.83
CA TYR A 137 -2.82 8.63 -8.72
C TYR A 137 -4.18 9.32 -8.59
N SER A 138 -4.72 9.74 -9.73
CA SER A 138 -6.11 10.17 -9.83
C SER A 138 -6.95 8.98 -10.29
N PRO A 139 -7.98 8.54 -9.54
CA PRO A 139 -8.92 7.54 -10.02
C PRO A 139 -9.85 8.07 -11.13
N THR A 140 -9.69 9.34 -11.53
CA THR A 140 -10.48 10.00 -12.57
C THR A 140 -9.54 10.78 -13.50
N GLU A 141 -9.10 10.17 -14.59
CA GLU A 141 -8.75 10.82 -15.85
C GLU A 141 -9.43 10.06 -16.99
#